data_AF-A0A960QWY4-F1
#
_entry.id   AF-A0A960QWY4-F1
#
_cell.length_a   1.000
_cell.length_b   1.000
_cell.length_c   1.000
_cell.angle_alpha   90.00
_cell.angle_beta   90.00
_cell.angle_gamma   90.00
#
_symmetry.space_group_name_H-M   'P 1'
#
loop_
_entity.id
_entity.type
_entity.pdbx_description
1 polymer ?
#
loop_
_entity_poly.entity_id
_entity_poly.type
_entity_poly.pdbx_seq_one_letter_code
_entity_poly.pdbx_strand_id
1 'polypeptide(L)'
;MREITYRQALNEALDEELARDENVCIIGEEVAQYNGAYKVTEGLWEKWGDKRVIDAPISEAGFIGMGIGASMLGIRPVMELMFFSFAYVAFDQMMNNAATVRYMSGGLIHCPIVVRGPANGGTNVGAT
;
A
#
# COMPACT_ATOMS: atom_id res chain seq x y z
N MET A 1 -24.28 11.13 -11.95
CA MET A 1 -23.03 10.52 -11.43
C MET A 1 -21.90 11.47 -11.76
N ARG A 2 -20.98 11.75 -10.83
CA ARG A 2 -19.84 12.64 -11.09
C ARG A 2 -18.85 11.91 -12.00
N GLU A 3 -18.29 12.60 -12.98
CA GLU A 3 -17.27 12.05 -13.89
C GLU A 3 -15.88 12.37 -13.33
N ILE A 4 -15.08 11.33 -13.08
CA ILE A 4 -13.72 11.40 -12.54
C ILE A 4 -12.84 10.33 -13.19
N THR A 5 -11.54 10.56 -13.21
CA THR A 5 -10.56 9.56 -13.66
C THR A 5 -10.42 8.43 -12.65
N TYR A 6 -9.96 7.25 -13.10
CA TYR A 6 -9.66 6.12 -12.20
C TYR A 6 -8.65 6.49 -11.11
N ARG A 7 -7.64 7.31 -11.45
CA ARG A 7 -6.65 7.85 -10.50
C ARG A 7 -7.33 8.66 -9.38
N GLN A 8 -8.26 9.55 -9.75
CA GLN A 8 -9.00 10.36 -8.77
C GLN A 8 -9.91 9.49 -7.90
N ALA A 9 -10.57 8.49 -8.47
CA ALA A 9 -11.38 7.56 -7.69
C ALA A 9 -10.55 6.80 -6.64
N LEU A 10 -9.34 6.35 -6.99
CA LEU A 10 -8.42 5.72 -6.03
C LEU A 10 -7.95 6.70 -4.96
N ASN A 11 -7.62 7.94 -5.33
CA ASN A 11 -7.24 8.98 -4.38
C ASN A 11 -8.38 9.29 -3.38
N GLU A 12 -9.60 9.48 -3.88
CA GLU A 12 -10.80 9.73 -3.06
C GLU A 12 -11.06 8.56 -2.10
N ALA A 13 -10.94 7.31 -2.56
CA ALA A 13 -11.09 6.14 -1.69
C ALA A 13 -10.05 6.08 -0.57
N LEU A 14 -8.79 6.43 -0.85
CA LEU A 14 -7.74 6.49 0.16
C LEU A 14 -7.97 7.61 1.16
N ASP A 15 -8.38 8.78 0.68
CA ASP A 15 -8.67 9.93 1.55
C ASP A 15 -9.85 9.65 2.49
N GLU A 16 -10.90 9.02 1.97
CA GLU A 16 -12.07 8.60 2.75
C GLU A 16 -11.70 7.58 3.83
N GLU A 17 -10.91 6.54 3.51
CA GLU A 17 -10.48 5.55 4.51
C GLU A 17 -9.48 6.13 5.53
N LEU A 18 -8.60 7.05 5.11
CA LEU A 18 -7.72 7.78 6.02
C LEU A 18 -8.51 8.65 7.00
N ALA A 19 -9.63 9.24 6.58
CA ALA A 19 -10.53 9.98 7.45
C ALA A 19 -11.37 9.08 8.37
N ARG A 20 -11.76 7.91 7.88
CA ARG A 20 -12.66 6.99 8.56
C ARG A 20 -11.99 6.20 9.68
N ASP A 21 -10.74 5.79 9.50
CA ASP A 21 -10.03 4.90 10.42
C ASP A 21 -8.61 5.40 10.68
N GLU A 22 -8.31 5.76 11.94
CA GLU A 22 -7.01 6.25 12.37
C GLU A 22 -5.87 5.24 12.20
N ASN A 23 -6.21 3.95 12.09
CA ASN A 23 -5.24 2.87 11.91
C ASN A 23 -4.85 2.67 10.45
N VAL A 24 -5.57 3.28 9.49
CA VAL A 24 -5.19 3.20 8.07
C VAL A 24 -3.97 4.08 7.83
N CYS A 25 -2.96 3.52 7.17
CA CYS A 25 -1.82 4.28 6.67
C CYS A 25 -1.44 3.80 5.27
N ILE A 26 -0.80 4.68 4.50
CA ILE A 26 -0.27 4.39 3.18
C ILE A 26 1.25 4.31 3.30
N ILE A 27 1.83 3.21 2.84
CA ILE A 27 3.27 2.96 2.92
C ILE A 27 3.74 2.54 1.54
N GLY A 28 4.78 3.17 1.01
CA GLY A 28 5.32 2.75 -0.28
C GLY A 28 6.46 3.64 -0.73
N GLU A 29 7.02 3.29 -1.87
CA GLU A 29 8.08 4.10 -2.49
C GLU A 29 7.46 5.37 -3.07
N GLU A 30 7.96 6.53 -2.62
CA GLU A 30 7.60 7.84 -3.15
C GLU A 30 6.11 8.21 -3.03
N VAL A 31 5.35 7.55 -2.15
CA VAL A 31 3.92 7.80 -1.95
C VAL A 31 3.61 9.11 -1.22
N ALA A 32 4.56 9.61 -0.42
CA ALA A 32 4.35 10.79 0.41
C ALA A 32 4.79 12.07 -0.32
N GLN A 33 6.05 12.48 -0.19
CA GLN A 33 6.50 13.79 -0.67
C GLN A 33 6.45 13.93 -2.20
N TYR A 34 6.60 12.82 -2.92
CA TYR A 34 6.52 12.79 -4.37
C TYR A 34 5.09 12.58 -4.90
N ASN A 35 4.09 12.43 -4.03
CA ASN A 35 2.69 12.23 -4.38
C ASN A 35 2.41 10.92 -5.17
N GLY A 36 3.32 9.94 -5.11
CA GLY A 36 3.26 8.69 -5.86
C GLY A 36 3.67 8.85 -7.34
N ALA A 37 4.22 7.78 -7.91
CA ALA A 37 4.68 7.74 -9.29
C ALA A 37 3.56 8.08 -10.30
N TYR A 38 2.34 7.61 -10.03
CA TYR A 38 1.15 7.83 -10.86
C TYR A 38 0.20 8.89 -10.31
N LYS A 39 0.64 9.69 -9.32
CA LYS A 39 -0.17 10.74 -8.68
C LYS A 39 -1.47 10.23 -8.04
N VAL A 40 -1.50 8.99 -7.56
CA VAL A 40 -2.68 8.44 -6.87
C VAL A 40 -2.75 8.96 -5.42
N THR A 41 -1.61 9.25 -4.78
CA THR A 41 -1.57 9.75 -3.38
C THR A 41 -1.39 11.27 -3.31
N GLU A 42 -1.67 11.98 -4.41
CA GLU A 42 -1.54 13.42 -4.52
C GLU A 42 -2.33 14.16 -3.43
N GLY A 43 -1.65 15.05 -2.71
CA GLY A 43 -2.22 15.87 -1.63
C GLY A 43 -2.49 15.14 -0.31
N LEU A 44 -2.37 13.81 -0.27
CA LEU A 44 -2.67 13.05 0.95
C LEU A 44 -1.63 13.27 2.05
N TRP A 45 -0.35 13.37 1.70
CA TRP A 45 0.70 13.64 2.70
C TRP A 45 0.56 15.03 3.32
N GLU A 46 0.29 16.06 2.50
CA GLU A 46 0.05 17.42 3.00
C GLU A 46 -1.14 17.47 3.98
N LYS A 47 -2.17 16.66 3.73
CA LYS A 47 -3.38 16.58 4.55
C LYS A 47 -3.21 15.76 5.83
N TRP A 48 -2.52 14.61 5.76
CA TRP A 48 -2.52 13.60 6.83
C TRP A 48 -1.17 13.41 7.53
N GLY A 49 -0.08 13.88 6.92
CA GLY A 49 1.27 13.90 7.49
C GLY A 49 1.99 12.56 7.61
N ASP A 50 3.18 12.61 8.20
CA ASP A 50 4.19 11.54 8.22
C ASP A 50 3.75 10.24 8.92
N LYS A 51 2.70 10.28 9.74
CA LYS A 51 2.19 9.08 10.42
C LYS A 51 1.19 8.29 9.57
N ARG A 52 0.65 8.91 8.53
CA ARG A 52 -0.47 8.39 7.75
C ARG A 52 -0.08 8.10 6.30
N VAL A 53 0.87 8.85 5.75
CA VAL A 53 1.44 8.61 4.41
C VAL A 53 2.95 8.60 4.55
N ILE A 54 3.57 7.44 4.32
CA ILE A 54 4.95 7.13 4.71
C ILE A 54 5.75 6.69 3.49
N ASP A 55 6.83 7.41 3.18
CA ASP A 55 7.82 6.97 2.21
C ASP A 55 8.65 5.80 2.77
N ALA A 56 8.73 4.73 2.00
CA ALA A 56 9.52 3.54 2.30
C ALA A 56 10.84 3.53 1.51
N PRO A 57 11.90 2.87 2.03
CA PRO A 57 13.08 2.53 1.23
C PRO A 57 12.70 1.62 0.06
N ILE A 58 13.51 1.65 -1.02
CA ILE A 58 13.39 0.73 -2.17
C ILE A 58 13.81 -0.68 -1.72
N SER A 59 12.85 -1.39 -1.13
CA SER A 59 12.98 -2.73 -0.59
C SER A 59 11.59 -3.29 -0.35
N GLU A 60 11.01 -3.88 -1.39
CA GLU A 60 9.63 -4.36 -1.40
C GLU A 60 9.41 -5.40 -0.31
N ALA A 61 10.31 -6.39 -0.20
CA ALA A 61 10.25 -7.36 0.88
C ALA A 61 10.36 -6.70 2.28
N GLY A 62 11.16 -5.64 2.40
CA GLY A 62 11.37 -4.93 3.65
C GLY A 62 10.11 -4.22 4.13
N PHE A 63 9.55 -3.33 3.31
CA PHE A 63 8.38 -2.55 3.73
C PHE A 63 7.09 -3.37 3.75
N ILE A 64 6.96 -4.38 2.88
CA ILE A 64 5.82 -5.32 2.93
C ILE A 64 5.88 -6.14 4.23
N GLY A 65 7.05 -6.69 4.58
CA GLY A 65 7.23 -7.41 5.85
C GLY A 65 6.95 -6.53 7.08
N MET A 66 7.41 -5.28 7.05
CA MET A 66 7.11 -4.30 8.09
C MET A 66 5.60 -4.02 8.20
N GLY A 67 4.92 -3.77 7.08
CA GLY A 67 3.48 -3.52 7.06
C GLY A 67 2.68 -4.72 7.55
N ILE A 68 3.07 -5.94 7.16
CA ILE A 68 2.50 -7.18 7.69
C ILE A 68 2.63 -7.22 9.21
N GLY A 69 3.83 -7.00 9.77
CA GLY A 69 4.04 -6.96 11.21
C GLY A 69 3.23 -5.87 11.92
N ALA A 70 3.17 -4.66 11.34
CA ALA A 70 2.36 -3.57 11.87
C ALA A 70 0.87 -3.92 11.89
N SER A 71 0.39 -4.68 10.88
CA SER A 71 -1.00 -5.09 10.81
C SER A 71 -1.42 -6.06 11.92
N MET A 72 -0.48 -6.88 12.38
CA MET A 72 -0.70 -7.76 13.54
C MET A 72 -0.84 -6.97 14.85
N LEU A 73 -0.32 -5.74 14.89
CA LEU A 73 -0.41 -4.82 16.03
C LEU A 73 -1.60 -3.85 15.92
N GLY A 74 -2.48 -4.02 14.92
CA GLY A 74 -3.72 -3.25 14.77
C GLY A 74 -3.70 -2.17 13.70
N ILE A 75 -2.55 -1.90 13.07
CA ILE A 75 -2.47 -0.97 11.93
C ILE A 75 -3.14 -1.59 10.69
N ARG A 76 -3.60 -0.78 9.75
CA ARG A 76 -4.28 -1.22 8.53
C ARG A 76 -3.55 -0.65 7.30
N PRO A 77 -2.37 -1.19 6.97
CA PRO A 77 -1.52 -0.60 5.95
C PRO A 77 -2.04 -0.89 4.54
N VAL A 78 -2.09 0.17 3.74
CA VAL A 78 -2.22 0.14 2.28
C VAL A 78 -0.82 0.31 1.71
N MET A 79 -0.23 -0.79 1.29
CA MET A 79 1.14 -0.85 0.78
C MET A 79 1.15 -0.65 -0.74
N GLU A 80 1.87 0.36 -1.22
CA GLU A 80 1.98 0.69 -2.65
C GLU A 80 3.37 0.31 -3.19
N LEU A 81 3.37 -0.55 -4.20
CA LEU A 81 4.52 -0.86 -5.04
C LEU A 81 4.55 0.11 -6.23
N MET A 82 5.75 0.57 -6.61
CA MET A 82 5.93 1.44 -7.77
C MET A 82 5.38 0.80 -9.05
N PHE A 83 5.63 -0.50 -9.23
CA PHE A 83 5.01 -1.36 -10.23
C PHE A 83 4.61 -2.68 -9.61
N PHE A 84 3.49 -3.26 -10.04
CA PHE A 84 3.03 -4.52 -9.48
C PHE A 84 3.97 -5.70 -9.82
N SER A 85 4.79 -5.57 -10.87
CA SER A 85 5.86 -6.53 -11.19
C SER A 85 6.84 -6.72 -10.02
N PHE A 86 7.04 -5.71 -9.18
CA PHE A 86 7.93 -5.82 -8.02
C PHE A 86 7.33 -6.59 -6.85
N ALA A 87 6.07 -7.01 -6.93
CA ALA A 87 5.49 -7.96 -5.98
C ALA A 87 6.28 -9.28 -5.94
N TYR A 88 6.98 -9.65 -7.03
CA TYR A 88 7.86 -10.82 -7.03
C TYR A 88 9.02 -10.71 -6.05
N VAL A 89 9.50 -9.49 -5.76
CA VAL A 89 10.57 -9.27 -4.77
C VAL A 89 10.04 -9.49 -3.34
N ALA A 90 8.78 -9.15 -3.09
CA ALA A 90 8.12 -9.33 -1.79
C ALA A 90 7.31 -10.64 -1.68
N PHE A 91 7.44 -11.55 -2.64
CA PHE A 91 6.54 -12.69 -2.78
C PHE A 91 6.50 -13.60 -1.55
N ASP A 92 7.67 -13.84 -0.95
CA ASP A 92 7.79 -14.64 0.29
C ASP A 92 7.00 -14.01 1.45
N GLN A 93 7.10 -12.69 1.64
CA GLN A 93 6.36 -11.97 2.67
C GLN A 93 4.84 -12.08 2.45
N MET A 94 4.38 -11.92 1.22
CA MET A 94 2.95 -12.01 0.90
C MET A 94 2.40 -13.42 1.09
N MET A 95 3.11 -14.43 0.56
CA MET A 95 2.59 -15.79 0.49
C MET A 95 2.86 -16.60 1.75
N ASN A 96 4.08 -16.54 2.29
CA ASN A 96 4.47 -17.37 3.43
C ASN A 96 4.17 -16.73 4.77
N ASN A 97 4.01 -15.39 4.85
CA ASN A 97 3.67 -14.69 6.08
C ASN A 97 2.22 -14.17 6.05
N ALA A 98 1.90 -13.19 5.20
CA ALA A 98 0.60 -12.51 5.26
C ALA A 98 -0.59 -13.46 5.06
N ALA A 99 -0.51 -14.34 4.05
CA ALA A 99 -1.61 -15.24 3.70
C ALA A 99 -1.84 -16.36 4.73
N THR A 100 -0.80 -16.76 5.47
CA THR A 100 -0.83 -17.96 6.33
C THR A 100 -0.94 -17.64 7.82
N VAL A 101 -0.54 -16.44 8.27
CA VAL A 101 -0.39 -16.12 9.70
C VAL A 101 -1.68 -16.35 10.49
N ARG A 102 -2.84 -16.04 9.91
CA ARG A 102 -4.14 -16.27 10.56
C ARG A 102 -4.40 -17.75 10.79
N TYR A 103 -4.05 -18.61 9.82
CA TYR A 103 -4.19 -20.05 9.95
C TYR A 103 -3.17 -20.62 10.95
N MET A 104 -1.90 -20.24 10.82
CA MET A 104 -0.81 -20.71 11.70
C MET A 104 -1.02 -20.33 13.17
N SER A 105 -1.64 -19.17 13.43
CA SER A 105 -1.96 -18.72 14.78
C SER A 105 -3.27 -19.28 15.34
N GLY A 106 -3.94 -20.21 14.64
CA GLY A 106 -5.24 -20.75 15.08
C GLY A 106 -6.35 -19.69 15.09
N GLY A 107 -6.24 -18.65 14.26
CA GLY A 107 -7.19 -17.54 14.17
C GLY A 107 -6.92 -16.39 15.14
N LEU A 108 -5.86 -16.43 15.94
CA LEU A 108 -5.56 -15.41 16.95
C LEU A 108 -4.98 -14.12 16.35
N ILE A 109 -4.20 -14.22 15.27
CA ILE A 109 -3.57 -13.08 14.61
C ILE A 109 -4.34 -12.74 13.33
N HIS A 110 -4.74 -11.48 13.22
CA HIS A 110 -5.29 -10.91 11.99
C HIS A 110 -4.20 -10.15 11.22
N CYS A 111 -4.29 -10.16 9.90
CA CYS A 111 -3.35 -9.45 9.01
C CYS A 111 -4.13 -8.66 7.95
N PRO A 112 -4.88 -7.61 8.34
CA PRO A 112 -5.65 -6.80 7.41
C PRO A 112 -4.74 -5.86 6.62
N ILE A 113 -4.35 -6.27 5.42
CA ILE A 113 -3.48 -5.49 4.55
C ILE A 113 -4.08 -5.32 3.15
N VAL A 114 -3.67 -4.25 2.46
CA VAL A 114 -3.89 -4.07 1.02
C VAL A 114 -2.53 -3.88 0.37
N VAL A 115 -2.25 -4.64 -0.69
CA VAL A 115 -1.08 -4.41 -1.57
C VAL A 115 -1.61 -3.93 -2.90
N ARG A 116 -1.11 -2.77 -3.37
CA ARG A 116 -1.50 -2.17 -4.64
C ARG A 116 -0.28 -1.73 -5.43
N GLY A 117 -0.45 -1.64 -6.74
CA GLY A 117 0.56 -1.14 -7.66
C GLY A 117 -0.03 -1.14 -9.07
N PRO A 118 0.48 -0.29 -9.97
CA PRO A 118 0.04 -0.29 -11.35
C PRO A 118 0.52 -1.58 -12.04
N ALA A 119 -0.39 -2.22 -12.77
CA ALA A 119 -0.12 -3.38 -13.62
C ALA A 119 -0.51 -3.01 -15.06
N ASN A 120 0.33 -2.22 -15.72
CA ASN A 120 0.02 -1.61 -17.00
C ASN A 120 1.03 -2.03 -18.07
N GLY A 121 0.54 -2.48 -19.22
CA GLY A 121 1.35 -2.68 -20.44
C GLY A 121 1.28 -1.46 -21.38
N GLY A 122 2.18 -1.40 -22.38
CA GLY A 122 2.10 -0.44 -23.47
C GLY A 122 2.64 0.97 -23.19
N THR A 123 3.29 1.19 -22.04
CA THR A 123 3.87 2.49 -21.64
C THR A 123 5.39 2.55 -21.83
N ASN A 124 6.02 1.51 -22.41
CA ASN A 124 7.47 1.41 -22.64
C ASN A 124 8.34 1.54 -21.36
N VAL A 125 7.82 1.13 -20.22
CA VAL A 125 8.48 1.27 -18.90
C VAL A 125 9.25 0.01 -18.44
N GLY A 126 9.41 -1.01 -19.29
CA GLY A 126 10.06 -2.27 -18.93
C GLY A 126 9.06 -3.38 -18.55
N ALA A 127 9.56 -4.49 -18.00
CA ALA A 127 8.75 -5.71 -17.77
C ALA A 127 7.72 -5.55 -16.62
N THR A 128 6.48 -5.95 -16.91
CA THR A 128 5.28 -6.02 -16.03
C THR A 128 5.12 -7.34 -15.31
#